data_AF-K9RWT1-F1
#
_entry.id   AF-K9RWT1-F1
#
_cell.length_a   1.000
_cell.length_b   1.000
_cell.length_c   1.000
_cell.angle_alpha   90.00
_cell.angle_beta   90.00
_cell.angle_gamma   90.00
#
_symmetry.space_group_name_H-M   'P 1'
#
loop_
_entity.id
_entity.type
_entity.pdbx_description
1 polymer ?
#
loop_
_entity_poly.entity_id
_entity_poly.type
_entity_poly.pdbx_seq_one_letter_code
_entity_poly.pdbx_strand_id
1 'polypeptide(L)'
;MKFEKLNWPIGQPRTPKFSQKQARFNKDGKSITIAEAKRRLIREIELWTKSGQKWRIPHDSVIVTANWSVTEKGTVRSEKEPDDSGVAVYFELDGESYCLPCDQWNRAADNLAAIAAHLGAMRDQERWGVGTTKQSFQGYAALPPIAISPDEEWWQILKVSPNATLDEAKEAYRKLAKTNHPDVGGNRKDWDKIQKAWEMAQQQH
;
A
#
# COMPACT_ATOMS: atom_id res chain seq x y z
N MET A 1 -4.14 -1.44 12.69
CA MET A 1 -3.23 -0.89 11.68
C MET A 1 -1.88 -1.55 11.82
N LYS A 2 -1.33 -2.08 10.72
CA LYS A 2 -0.03 -2.76 10.67
C LYS A 2 0.99 -1.97 9.86
N PHE A 3 2.26 -2.26 10.09
CA PHE A 3 3.41 -1.66 9.42
C PHE A 3 4.22 -2.78 8.77
N GLU A 4 4.47 -2.67 7.47
CA GLU A 4 5.17 -3.69 6.69
C GLU A 4 6.23 -3.04 5.78
N LYS A 5 7.12 -3.86 5.24
CA LYS A 5 8.09 -3.44 4.21
C LYS A 5 7.34 -2.88 3.01
N LEU A 6 7.94 -1.90 2.32
CA LEU A 6 7.32 -1.25 1.16
C LEU A 6 6.78 -2.28 0.16
N ASN A 7 5.48 -2.19 -0.10
CA ASN A 7 4.78 -2.97 -1.10
C ASN A 7 4.01 -1.98 -1.97
N TRP A 8 4.56 -1.67 -3.14
CA TRP A 8 3.95 -0.70 -4.04
C TRP A 8 2.83 -1.35 -4.86
N PRO A 9 1.69 -0.67 -5.08
CA PRO A 9 0.59 -1.26 -5.86
C PRO A 9 0.98 -1.48 -7.32
N ILE A 10 0.48 -2.60 -7.85
CA ILE A 10 0.70 -3.04 -9.23
C ILE A 10 0.19 -1.97 -10.21
N GLY A 11 0.97 -1.72 -11.27
CA GLY A 11 0.60 -0.81 -12.35
C GLY A 11 0.67 0.68 -12.00
N GLN A 12 1.02 1.04 -10.77
CA GLN A 12 1.21 2.43 -10.38
C GLN A 12 2.66 2.87 -10.63
N PRO A 13 2.91 3.90 -11.44
CA PRO A 13 4.26 4.35 -11.72
C PRO A 13 4.95 4.90 -10.46
N ARG A 14 6.28 4.72 -10.40
CA ARG A 14 7.13 5.32 -9.35
C ARG A 14 7.63 6.69 -9.81
N THR A 15 7.73 7.62 -8.87
CA THR A 15 8.40 8.91 -9.06
C THR A 15 9.93 8.70 -9.01
N PRO A 16 10.68 9.03 -10.06
CA PRO A 16 12.13 8.95 -10.04
C PRO A 16 12.73 9.82 -8.94
N LYS A 17 13.77 9.34 -8.24
CA LYS A 17 14.36 10.01 -7.06
C LYS A 17 14.77 11.47 -7.33
N PHE A 18 15.30 11.78 -8.51
CA PHE A 18 15.67 13.14 -8.91
C PHE A 18 14.48 14.08 -9.18
N SER A 19 13.28 13.52 -9.40
CA SER A 19 12.04 14.27 -9.61
C SER A 19 11.22 14.46 -8.33
N GLN A 20 11.62 13.80 -7.24
CA GLN A 20 10.98 13.96 -5.94
C GLN A 20 11.16 15.38 -5.40
N LYS A 21 10.14 15.89 -4.73
CA LYS A 21 10.08 17.27 -4.25
C LYS A 21 10.15 17.35 -2.73
N GLN A 22 10.49 18.52 -2.20
CA GLN A 22 10.31 18.81 -0.78
C GLN A 22 8.86 19.23 -0.53
N ALA A 23 8.24 18.66 0.51
CA ALA A 23 6.90 19.02 0.91
C ALA A 23 6.89 20.19 1.91
N ARG A 24 5.70 20.78 2.12
CA ARG A 24 5.46 21.82 3.13
C ARG A 24 4.70 21.31 4.34
N PHE A 25 4.53 20.00 4.50
CA PHE A 25 3.84 19.45 5.67
C PHE A 25 4.64 19.73 6.93
N ASN A 26 4.02 20.45 7.84
CA ASN A 26 4.63 20.87 9.09
C ASN A 26 3.63 20.73 10.25
N LYS A 27 4.15 20.68 11.47
CA LYS A 27 3.42 20.82 12.72
C LYS A 27 4.15 21.85 13.57
N ASP A 28 3.44 22.88 14.02
CA ASP A 28 3.98 23.96 14.86
C ASP A 28 5.26 24.58 14.26
N GLY A 29 5.23 24.81 12.93
CA GLY A 29 6.35 25.40 12.18
C GLY A 29 7.53 24.47 11.89
N LYS A 30 7.49 23.21 12.36
CA LYS A 30 8.54 22.21 12.12
C LYS A 30 8.10 21.16 11.12
N SER A 31 9.01 20.68 10.28
CA SER A 31 8.73 19.59 9.34
C SER A 31 8.11 18.38 10.06
N ILE A 32 7.11 17.78 9.44
CA ILE A 32 6.37 16.68 10.07
C ILE A 32 7.28 15.46 10.29
N THR A 33 7.14 14.80 11.44
CA THR A 33 7.82 13.52 11.73
C THR A 33 6.98 12.33 11.25
N ILE A 34 7.57 11.13 11.16
CA ILE A 34 6.84 9.89 10.86
C ILE A 34 5.74 9.64 11.91
N ALA A 35 6.03 9.87 13.19
CA ALA A 35 5.06 9.69 14.28
C ALA A 35 3.89 10.68 14.20
N GLU A 36 4.16 11.93 13.81
CA GLU A 36 3.12 12.94 13.55
C GLU A 36 2.27 12.55 12.33
N ALA A 37 2.90 12.15 11.23
CA ALA A 37 2.21 11.74 10.00
C ALA A 37 1.32 10.52 10.24
N LYS A 38 1.81 9.53 11.00
CA LYS A 38 1.04 8.37 11.45
C LYS A 38 -0.18 8.78 12.27
N ARG A 39 -0.01 9.71 13.23
CA ARG A 39 -1.14 10.22 14.02
C ARG A 39 -2.18 10.93 13.16
N ARG A 40 -1.76 11.69 12.15
CA ARG A 40 -2.68 12.31 11.17
C ARG A 40 -3.45 11.26 10.39
N LEU A 41 -2.77 10.22 9.90
CA LEU A 41 -3.43 9.12 9.18
C LEU A 41 -4.48 8.44 10.06
N ILE A 42 -4.12 8.05 11.29
CA ILE A 42 -5.05 7.42 12.25
C ILE A 42 -6.27 8.31 12.47
N ARG A 43 -6.05 9.61 12.72
CA ARG A 43 -7.14 10.57 12.94
C ARG A 43 -8.08 10.64 11.74
N GLU A 44 -7.56 10.72 10.52
CA GLU A 44 -8.42 10.78 9.33
C GLU A 44 -9.22 9.49 9.16
N ILE A 45 -8.61 8.33 9.38
CA ILE A 45 -9.29 7.02 9.36
C ILE A 45 -10.44 6.98 10.39
N GLU A 46 -10.22 7.46 11.61
CA GLU A 46 -11.24 7.50 12.68
C GLU A 46 -12.43 8.42 12.34
N LEU A 47 -12.21 9.43 11.50
CA LEU A 47 -13.27 10.35 11.08
C LEU A 47 -14.16 9.77 9.97
N TRP A 48 -13.74 8.69 9.30
CA TRP A 48 -14.59 7.95 8.36
C TRP A 48 -15.63 7.13 9.12
N THR A 49 -16.79 7.74 9.35
CA THR A 49 -17.92 7.14 10.09
C THR A 49 -19.21 7.22 9.27
N LYS A 50 -20.19 6.36 9.61
CA LYS A 50 -21.56 6.38 9.06
C LYS A 50 -22.53 6.30 10.22
N SER A 51 -23.74 6.84 10.06
CA SER A 51 -24.80 6.71 11.07
C SER A 51 -24.98 5.23 11.46
N GLY A 52 -24.89 4.93 12.75
CA GLY A 52 -25.00 3.57 13.29
C GLY A 52 -23.73 2.70 13.20
N GLN A 53 -22.61 3.20 12.67
CA GLN A 53 -21.33 2.49 12.62
C GLN A 53 -20.23 3.29 13.31
N LYS A 54 -19.48 2.62 14.18
CA LYS A 54 -18.36 3.25 14.90
C LYS A 54 -17.18 3.60 14.00
N TRP A 55 -17.00 2.89 12.88
CA TRP A 55 -16.00 3.13 11.85
C TRP A 55 -16.49 2.56 10.50
N ARG A 56 -16.22 3.26 9.39
CA ARG A 56 -16.40 2.75 8.01
C ARG A 56 -15.13 2.09 7.47
N ILE A 57 -13.97 2.56 7.92
CA ILE A 57 -12.66 1.95 7.64
C ILE A 57 -12.27 1.12 8.88
N PRO A 58 -12.30 -0.22 8.81
CA PRO A 58 -11.85 -1.06 9.92
C PRO A 58 -10.37 -0.83 10.21
N HIS A 59 -10.02 -0.49 11.45
CA HIS A 59 -8.64 -0.16 11.83
C HIS A 59 -7.65 -1.31 11.58
N ASP A 60 -8.11 -2.54 11.69
CA ASP A 60 -7.35 -3.78 11.46
C ASP A 60 -7.11 -4.08 9.97
N SER A 61 -7.95 -3.55 9.07
CA SER A 61 -7.74 -3.62 7.61
C SER A 61 -6.59 -2.74 7.12
N VAL A 62 -6.21 -1.72 7.90
CA VAL A 62 -5.22 -0.72 7.47
C VAL A 62 -3.81 -1.27 7.56
N ILE A 63 -3.11 -1.32 6.42
CA ILE A 63 -1.71 -1.76 6.31
C ILE A 63 -0.91 -0.62 5.67
N VAL A 64 0.08 -0.11 6.41
CA VAL A 64 0.99 0.91 5.92
C VAL A 64 2.31 0.25 5.54
N THR A 65 2.70 0.39 4.28
CA THR A 65 3.91 -0.23 3.74
C THR A 65 4.93 0.85 3.38
N ALA A 66 6.14 0.73 3.91
CA ALA A 66 7.26 1.65 3.67
C ALA A 66 8.58 0.99 4.11
N ASN A 67 9.71 1.49 3.61
CA ASN A 67 11.03 0.97 3.98
C ASN A 67 11.57 1.56 5.30
N TRP A 68 10.70 1.83 6.27
CA TRP A 68 11.09 2.45 7.54
C TRP A 68 12.10 1.62 8.32
N SER A 69 13.01 2.32 9.00
CA SER A 69 13.89 1.68 9.97
C SER A 69 13.04 1.20 11.16
N VAL A 70 13.14 -0.08 11.50
CA VAL A 70 12.50 -0.65 12.69
C VAL A 70 13.54 -0.85 13.80
N THR A 71 13.11 -0.75 15.05
CA THR A 71 13.87 -1.22 16.21
C THR A 71 13.88 -2.75 16.23
N GLU A 72 14.78 -3.36 17.00
CA GLU A 72 14.79 -4.81 17.23
C GLU A 72 13.46 -5.34 17.80
N LYS A 73 12.67 -4.47 18.44
CA LYS A 73 11.33 -4.76 18.97
C LYS A 73 10.21 -4.53 17.94
N GLY A 74 10.52 -4.33 16.66
CA GLY A 74 9.56 -4.14 15.57
C GLY A 74 8.86 -2.78 15.54
N THR A 75 9.27 -1.82 16.38
CA THR A 75 8.69 -0.46 16.39
C THR A 75 9.39 0.41 15.35
N VAL A 76 8.61 1.09 14.50
CA VAL A 76 9.12 2.06 13.51
C VAL A 76 9.86 3.21 14.20
N ARG A 77 11.13 3.40 13.83
CA ARG A 77 11.96 4.53 14.23
C ARG A 77 11.52 5.77 13.47
N SER A 78 11.19 6.82 14.21
CA SER A 78 10.63 8.05 13.63
C SER A 78 11.71 9.03 13.19
N GLU A 79 12.92 8.83 13.70
CA GLU A 79 14.08 9.69 13.57
C GLU A 79 14.90 9.49 12.29
N LYS A 80 14.74 8.34 11.61
CA LYS A 80 15.51 8.00 10.40
C LYS A 80 14.58 7.79 9.21
N GLU A 81 14.65 8.70 8.24
CA GLU A 81 13.98 8.57 6.95
C GLU A 81 14.63 7.44 6.13
N PRO A 82 13.83 6.65 5.40
CA PRO A 82 14.34 5.61 4.50
C PRO A 82 14.91 6.20 3.21
N ASP A 83 15.85 5.49 2.58
CA ASP A 83 16.45 5.90 1.29
C ASP A 83 15.43 5.92 0.15
N ASP A 84 14.47 5.00 0.20
CA ASP A 84 13.24 5.00 -0.59
C ASP A 84 12.12 5.59 0.28
N SER A 85 11.71 6.82 -0.05
CA SER A 85 10.68 7.58 0.66
C SER A 85 9.25 7.13 0.37
N GLY A 86 9.04 6.19 -0.55
CA GLY A 86 7.71 5.74 -0.96
C GLY A 86 6.92 5.15 0.21
N VAL A 87 5.63 5.48 0.23
CA VAL A 87 4.66 4.95 1.20
C VAL A 87 3.42 4.50 0.44
N ALA A 88 2.88 3.34 0.78
CA ALA A 88 1.57 2.90 0.30
C ALA A 88 0.70 2.48 1.48
N VAL A 89 -0.52 3.04 1.55
CA VAL A 89 -1.51 2.72 2.57
C VAL A 89 -2.64 1.94 1.94
N TYR A 90 -2.79 0.69 2.37
CA TYR A 90 -3.88 -0.18 1.99
C TYR A 90 -4.94 -0.17 3.09
N PHE A 91 -6.22 -0.23 2.72
CA PHE A 91 -7.34 -0.31 3.65
C PHE A 91 -8.59 -0.83 2.97
N GLU A 92 -9.55 -1.29 3.77
CA GLU A 92 -10.90 -1.60 3.32
C GLU A 92 -11.84 -0.42 3.61
N LEU A 93 -12.75 -0.13 2.68
CA LEU A 93 -13.83 0.84 2.87
C LEU A 93 -15.10 0.32 2.18
N ASP A 94 -16.17 0.17 2.95
CA ASP A 94 -17.46 -0.36 2.51
C ASP A 94 -17.37 -1.71 1.75
N GLY A 95 -16.46 -2.60 2.18
CA GLY A 95 -16.25 -3.93 1.60
C GLY A 95 -15.36 -3.96 0.35
N GLU A 96 -14.87 -2.82 -0.12
CA GLU A 96 -13.90 -2.72 -1.22
C GLU A 96 -12.49 -2.42 -0.69
N SER A 97 -11.47 -2.96 -1.38
CA SER A 97 -10.05 -2.76 -1.02
C SER A 97 -9.43 -1.63 -1.86
N TYR A 98 -8.72 -0.74 -1.20
CA TYR A 98 -8.07 0.41 -1.82
C TYR A 98 -6.61 0.55 -1.40
N CYS A 99 -5.81 1.20 -2.26
CA CYS A 99 -4.44 1.58 -1.96
C CYS A 99 -4.15 3.01 -2.39
N LEU A 100 -3.61 3.79 -1.46
CA LEU A 100 -3.09 5.13 -1.72
C LEU A 100 -1.56 5.09 -1.68
N PRO A 101 -0.89 4.97 -2.83
CA PRO A 101 0.55 5.12 -2.93
C PRO A 101 0.96 6.59 -3.05
N CYS A 102 2.08 6.96 -2.43
CA CYS A 102 2.69 8.27 -2.58
C CYS A 102 4.22 8.18 -2.45
N ASP A 103 4.92 8.66 -3.48
CA ASP A 103 6.38 8.78 -3.50
C ASP A 103 6.84 10.11 -4.15
N GLN A 104 5.93 11.08 -4.26
CA GLN A 104 6.19 12.40 -4.82
C GLN A 104 7.20 13.20 -3.97
N TRP A 105 7.18 12.99 -2.66
CA TRP A 105 8.01 13.71 -1.71
C TRP A 105 9.27 12.92 -1.35
N ASN A 106 10.36 13.64 -1.09
CA ASN A 106 11.66 13.05 -0.76
C ASN A 106 11.75 12.48 0.67
N ARG A 107 10.66 12.50 1.44
CA ARG A 107 10.58 12.00 2.83
C ARG A 107 9.32 11.14 3.01
N ALA A 108 9.46 10.01 3.69
CA ALA A 108 8.35 9.09 3.92
C ALA A 108 7.31 9.69 4.87
N ALA A 109 7.75 10.50 5.85
CA ALA A 109 6.82 11.25 6.70
C ALA A 109 5.89 12.15 5.88
N ASP A 110 6.43 12.83 4.87
CA ASP A 110 5.68 13.75 4.01
C ASP A 110 4.74 13.01 3.05
N ASN A 111 5.17 11.87 2.49
CA ASN A 111 4.30 11.00 1.69
C ASN A 111 3.13 10.42 2.52
N LEU A 112 3.39 9.96 3.75
CA LEU A 112 2.33 9.50 4.65
C LEU A 112 1.36 10.64 5.03
N ALA A 113 1.88 11.85 5.26
CA ALA A 113 1.06 13.02 5.54
C ALA A 113 0.20 13.43 4.34
N ALA A 114 0.71 13.30 3.12
CA ALA A 114 -0.04 13.55 1.89
C ALA A 114 -1.20 12.56 1.73
N ILE A 115 -0.98 11.28 2.02
CA ILE A 115 -2.02 10.24 1.99
C ILE A 115 -3.12 10.56 3.02
N ALA A 116 -2.74 10.94 4.25
CA ALA A 116 -3.70 11.37 5.26
C ALA A 116 -4.52 12.57 4.79
N ALA A 117 -3.88 13.61 4.22
CA ALA A 117 -4.57 14.78 3.69
C ALA A 117 -5.52 14.41 2.53
N HIS A 118 -5.14 13.47 1.67
CA HIS A 118 -5.99 12.97 0.60
C HIS A 118 -7.23 12.24 1.12
N LEU A 119 -7.08 11.36 2.13
CA LEU A 119 -8.22 10.72 2.80
C LEU A 119 -9.20 11.73 3.39
N GLY A 120 -8.68 12.77 4.06
CA GLY A 120 -9.52 13.85 4.60
C GLY A 120 -10.26 14.61 3.51
N ALA A 121 -9.58 14.95 2.41
CA ALA A 121 -10.20 15.63 1.28
C ALA A 121 -11.30 14.80 0.61
N MET A 122 -11.09 13.50 0.41
CA MET A 122 -12.11 12.60 -0.16
C MET A 122 -13.33 12.47 0.76
N ARG A 123 -13.10 12.42 2.09
CA ARG A 123 -14.18 12.43 3.08
C ARG A 123 -15.00 13.72 3.02
N ASP A 124 -14.32 14.86 2.87
CA ASP A 124 -14.98 16.16 2.79
C ASP A 124 -15.76 16.33 1.48
N GLN A 125 -15.24 15.84 0.35
CA GLN A 125 -15.97 15.81 -0.93
C GLN A 125 -17.29 15.05 -0.82
N GLU A 126 -17.28 13.87 -0.19
CA GLU A 126 -18.50 13.10 0.05
C GLU A 126 -19.44 13.84 1.02
N ARG A 127 -18.91 14.39 2.11
CA ARG A 127 -19.69 15.16 3.08
C ARG A 127 -20.37 16.38 2.46
N TRP A 128 -19.74 17.03 1.48
CA TRP A 128 -20.30 18.17 0.75
C TRP A 128 -21.24 17.75 -0.39
N GLY A 129 -21.34 16.45 -0.69
CA GLY A 129 -22.20 15.93 -1.76
C GLY A 129 -21.65 16.15 -3.16
N VAL A 130 -20.36 16.44 -3.31
CA VAL A 130 -19.71 16.67 -4.63
C VAL A 130 -19.47 15.36 -5.38
N GLY A 131 -19.22 14.28 -4.65
CA GLY A 131 -19.00 12.94 -5.21
C GLY A 131 -19.23 11.87 -4.15
N THR A 132 -19.36 10.62 -4.58
CA THR A 132 -19.45 9.48 -3.66
C THR A 132 -18.08 8.91 -3.34
N THR A 133 -17.94 8.25 -2.19
CA THR A 133 -16.73 7.47 -1.84
C THR A 133 -16.25 6.61 -3.01
N LYS A 134 -17.16 5.83 -3.62
CA LYS A 134 -16.82 4.89 -4.68
C LYS A 134 -16.24 5.59 -5.92
N GLN A 135 -16.80 6.74 -6.30
CA GLN A 135 -16.27 7.56 -7.40
C GLN A 135 -14.91 8.15 -7.05
N SER A 136 -14.77 8.68 -5.84
CA SER A 136 -13.53 9.27 -5.31
C SER A 136 -12.37 8.29 -5.26
N PHE A 137 -12.64 7.01 -4.96
CA PHE A 137 -11.62 5.97 -4.83
C PHE A 137 -11.47 5.04 -6.04
N GLN A 138 -12.22 5.23 -7.12
CA GLN A 138 -12.24 4.30 -8.25
C GLN A 138 -10.83 4.07 -8.88
N GLY A 139 -10.00 5.12 -8.96
CA GLY A 139 -8.62 5.03 -9.47
C GLY A 139 -7.61 4.41 -8.49
N TYR A 140 -8.04 4.17 -7.25
CA TYR A 140 -7.25 3.58 -6.17
C TYR A 140 -7.71 2.17 -5.80
N ALA A 141 -8.63 1.61 -6.59
CA ALA A 141 -9.02 0.22 -6.47
C ALA A 141 -7.75 -0.63 -6.50
N ALA A 142 -7.50 -1.32 -5.40
CA ALA A 142 -6.31 -2.10 -5.23
C ALA A 142 -6.68 -3.54 -4.98
N LEU A 143 -5.85 -4.43 -5.50
CA LEU A 143 -5.77 -5.75 -4.88
C LEU A 143 -5.37 -5.51 -3.41
N PRO A 144 -6.02 -6.17 -2.44
CA PRO A 144 -5.55 -6.12 -1.07
C PRO A 144 -4.05 -6.45 -1.08
N PRO A 145 -3.24 -5.82 -0.22
CA PRO A 145 -1.84 -6.14 -0.15
C PRO A 145 -1.81 -7.63 0.17
N ILE A 146 -1.42 -8.41 -0.81
CA ILE A 146 -1.29 -9.84 -0.60
C ILE A 146 -0.24 -9.91 0.49
N ALA A 147 -0.67 -10.34 1.66
CA ALA A 147 0.19 -10.86 2.71
C ALA A 147 0.81 -12.12 2.14
N ILE A 148 1.77 -11.91 1.23
CA ILE A 148 2.92 -12.75 1.12
C ILE A 148 3.53 -12.58 2.51
N SER A 149 3.44 -13.62 3.34
CA SER A 149 4.09 -13.56 4.64
C SER A 149 5.55 -13.13 4.43
N PRO A 150 6.20 -12.46 5.38
CA PRO A 150 7.63 -12.16 5.28
C PRO A 150 8.50 -13.38 4.93
N ASP A 151 7.95 -14.59 5.13
CA ASP A 151 8.55 -15.89 4.87
C ASP A 151 8.12 -16.54 3.53
N GLU A 152 7.16 -15.97 2.80
CA GLU A 152 6.72 -16.48 1.48
C GLU A 152 7.54 -15.79 0.39
N GLU A 153 8.46 -16.52 -0.22
CA GLU A 153 9.29 -15.98 -1.30
C GLU A 153 8.66 -16.28 -2.67
N TRP A 154 8.99 -15.47 -3.69
CA TRP A 154 8.33 -15.57 -5.00
C TRP A 154 8.45 -16.96 -5.63
N TRP A 155 9.59 -17.63 -5.43
CA TRP A 155 9.83 -18.98 -5.93
C TRP A 155 8.95 -20.04 -5.25
N GLN A 156 8.56 -19.83 -3.99
CA GLN A 156 7.63 -20.73 -3.29
C GLN A 156 6.22 -20.62 -3.85
N ILE A 157 5.79 -19.39 -4.17
CA ILE A 157 4.47 -19.12 -4.76
C ILE A 157 4.40 -19.65 -6.21
N LEU A 158 5.44 -19.39 -7.01
CA LEU A 158 5.55 -19.91 -8.37
C LEU A 158 5.89 -21.41 -8.42
N LYS A 159 6.19 -22.03 -7.26
CA LYS A 159 6.57 -23.45 -7.12
C LYS A 159 7.78 -23.82 -7.98
N VAL A 160 8.79 -22.95 -7.98
CA VAL A 160 10.07 -23.13 -8.68
C VAL A 160 11.25 -23.12 -7.70
N SER A 161 12.45 -23.42 -8.20
CA SER A 161 13.68 -23.34 -7.42
C SER A 161 13.98 -21.90 -6.98
N PRO A 162 14.59 -21.65 -5.80
CA PRO A 162 15.09 -20.33 -5.42
C PRO A 162 16.10 -19.74 -6.42
N ASN A 163 16.80 -20.61 -7.16
CA ASN A 163 17.75 -20.22 -8.21
C ASN A 163 17.14 -20.31 -9.62
N ALA A 164 15.81 -20.35 -9.73
CA ALA A 164 15.15 -20.45 -11.03
C ALA A 164 15.49 -19.22 -11.89
N THR A 165 15.67 -19.46 -13.18
CA THR A 165 15.84 -18.39 -14.16
C THR A 165 14.52 -17.65 -14.39
N LEU A 166 14.61 -16.42 -14.94
CA LEU A 166 13.42 -15.64 -15.27
C LEU A 166 12.50 -16.38 -16.26
N ASP A 167 13.06 -17.16 -17.19
CA ASP A 167 12.28 -17.95 -18.14
C ASP A 167 11.52 -19.11 -17.45
N GLU A 168 12.15 -19.80 -16.49
CA GLU A 168 11.49 -20.83 -15.68
C GLU A 168 10.37 -20.25 -14.82
N ALA A 169 10.60 -19.07 -14.22
CA ALA A 169 9.59 -18.33 -13.47
C ALA A 169 8.41 -17.93 -14.37
N LYS A 170 8.68 -17.51 -15.62
CA LYS A 170 7.66 -17.11 -16.59
C LYS A 170 6.79 -18.29 -17.02
N GLU A 171 7.39 -19.45 -17.24
CA GLU A 171 6.65 -20.67 -17.56
C GLU A 171 5.75 -21.11 -16.40
N ALA A 172 6.28 -21.07 -15.17
CA ALA A 172 5.53 -21.41 -13.98
C ALA A 172 4.35 -20.44 -13.75
N TYR A 173 4.60 -19.14 -13.92
CA TYR A 173 3.55 -18.11 -13.90
C TYR A 173 2.44 -18.42 -14.91
N ARG A 174 2.77 -18.71 -16.17
CA ARG A 174 1.76 -19.03 -17.20
C ARG A 174 0.93 -20.27 -16.86
N LYS A 175 1.56 -21.31 -16.30
CA LYS A 175 0.87 -22.54 -15.87
C LYS A 175 -0.12 -22.25 -14.74
N LEU A 176 0.34 -21.56 -13.69
CA LEU A 176 -0.49 -21.18 -12.54
C LEU A 176 -1.59 -20.21 -12.94
N ALA A 177 -1.30 -19.29 -13.85
CA ALA A 177 -2.25 -18.33 -14.36
C ALA A 177 -3.44 -19.01 -15.04
N LYS A 178 -3.19 -20.02 -15.87
CA LYS A 178 -4.23 -20.75 -16.60
C LYS A 178 -5.24 -21.44 -15.69
N THR A 179 -4.81 -21.90 -14.50
CA THR A 179 -5.69 -22.63 -13.56
C THR A 179 -6.32 -21.74 -12.49
N ASN A 180 -5.70 -20.62 -12.16
CA ASN A 180 -6.13 -19.75 -11.07
C ASN A 180 -6.75 -18.42 -11.55
N HIS A 181 -6.83 -18.17 -12.87
CA HIS A 181 -7.42 -16.93 -13.37
C HIS A 181 -8.87 -16.78 -12.89
N PRO A 182 -9.27 -15.59 -12.41
CA PRO A 182 -10.66 -15.34 -11.97
C PRO A 182 -11.69 -15.62 -13.07
N ASP A 183 -11.35 -15.29 -14.32
CA ASP A 183 -12.20 -15.56 -15.50
C ASP A 183 -12.47 -17.04 -15.77
N VAL A 184 -11.67 -17.96 -15.20
CA VAL A 184 -11.90 -19.41 -15.29
C VAL A 184 -12.47 -20.01 -13.99
N GLY A 185 -12.95 -19.15 -13.08
CA GLY A 185 -13.48 -19.56 -11.77
C GLY A 185 -12.41 -19.77 -10.70
N GLY A 186 -11.18 -19.30 -10.94
CA GLY A 186 -10.09 -19.35 -9.97
C GLY A 186 -10.30 -18.39 -8.79
N ASN A 187 -9.69 -18.72 -7.65
CA ASN A 187 -9.76 -17.87 -6.47
C ASN A 187 -8.96 -16.59 -6.70
N ARG A 188 -9.62 -15.44 -6.54
CA ARG A 188 -8.99 -14.12 -6.73
C ARG A 188 -7.75 -13.92 -5.86
N LYS A 189 -7.78 -14.37 -4.59
CA LYS A 189 -6.63 -14.25 -3.69
C LYS A 189 -5.40 -15.03 -4.16
N ASP A 190 -5.63 -16.20 -4.77
CA ASP A 190 -4.55 -17.05 -5.27
C ASP A 190 -4.00 -16.49 -6.59
N TRP A 191 -4.86 -16.00 -7.47
CA TRP A 191 -4.46 -15.26 -8.66
C TRP A 191 -3.56 -14.08 -8.30
N ASP A 192 -3.99 -13.27 -7.33
CA ASP A 192 -3.28 -12.09 -6.89
C ASP A 192 -1.88 -12.47 -6.35
N LYS A 193 -1.77 -13.54 -5.53
CA LYS A 193 -0.48 -14.10 -5.07
C LYS A 193 0.45 -14.44 -6.24
N ILE A 194 -0.06 -15.15 -7.25
CA ILE A 194 0.71 -15.58 -8.43
C ILE A 194 1.22 -14.37 -9.22
N GLN A 195 0.37 -13.36 -9.41
CA GLN A 195 0.73 -12.15 -10.15
C GLN A 195 1.84 -11.36 -9.43
N LYS A 196 1.73 -11.18 -8.11
CA LYS A 196 2.76 -10.49 -7.32
C LYS A 196 4.09 -11.26 -7.28
N ALA A 197 4.05 -12.59 -7.19
CA ALA A 197 5.27 -13.41 -7.24
C ALA A 197 6.00 -13.27 -8.58
N TRP A 198 5.26 -13.19 -9.69
CA TRP A 198 5.85 -12.95 -11.01
C TRP A 198 6.56 -11.59 -11.09
N GLU A 199 5.95 -10.52 -10.56
CA GLU A 199 6.58 -9.20 -10.54
C GLU A 199 7.84 -9.15 -9.67
N MET A 200 7.83 -9.83 -8.52
CA MET A 200 9.02 -9.96 -7.66
C MET A 200 10.16 -10.69 -8.38
N ALA A 201 9.86 -11.75 -9.14
CA ALA A 201 10.85 -12.44 -9.96
C ALA A 201 11.46 -11.52 -11.02
N GLN A 202 10.64 -10.67 -11.66
CA GLN A 202 11.12 -9.68 -12.64
C GLN A 202 12.01 -8.59 -12.04
N GLN A 203 11.87 -8.28 -10.75
CA GLN A 203 12.69 -7.26 -10.07
C GLN A 203 14.02 -7.82 -9.54
N GLN A 204 14.11 -9.14 -9.31
CA GLN A 204 15.32 -9.78 -8.77
C GLN A 204 16.30 -10.26 -9.86
N HIS A 205 15.87 -10.33 -11.12
CA HIS A 205 16.69 -10.70 -12.28
C HIS A 205 16.95 -9.50 -13.19
#